data_AF-A0AAF0KZY3-F1
#
_entry.id   AF-A0AAF0KZY3-F1
#
_cell.length_a   1.000
_cell.length_b   1.000
_cell.length_c   1.000
_cell.angle_alpha   90.00
_cell.angle_beta   90.00
_cell.angle_gamma   90.00
#
_symmetry.space_group_name_H-M   'P 1'
#
loop_
_entity.id
_entity.type
_entity.pdbx_description
1 polymer ?
#
loop_
_entity_poly.entity_id
_entity_poly.type
_entity_poly.pdbx_seq_one_letter_code
_entity_poly.pdbx_strand_id
1 'polypeptide(L)'
;MPFASRTARNAYYRQWRANRRQAWIAEQGGCCASCGSVSQLEVDHVDPTRKSLNVRDVWSLSAHRRNAELVKCQVLCHDCHARKTNPPPDLTHGTNSGYKTRGCRCDACTAWNRERVRQQRARRAA
;
A
#
# COMPACT_ATOMS: atom_id res chain seq x y z
N MET A 1 31.30 -15.43 16.18
CA MET A 1 30.83 -14.10 16.65
C MET A 1 30.09 -14.26 17.98
N PRO A 2 30.77 -14.24 19.14
CA PRO A 2 30.08 -14.24 20.43
C PRO A 2 29.61 -12.81 20.77
N PHE A 3 28.32 -12.64 21.08
CA PHE A 3 27.75 -11.36 21.50
C PHE A 3 27.70 -11.27 23.03
N ALA A 4 27.98 -10.08 23.59
CA ALA A 4 28.01 -9.85 25.03
C ALA A 4 26.63 -9.98 25.72
N SER A 5 25.52 -9.75 25.01
CA SER A 5 24.17 -9.90 25.55
C SER A 5 23.12 -10.18 24.48
N ARG A 6 21.94 -10.65 24.89
CA ARG A 6 20.78 -10.84 23.99
C ARG A 6 20.35 -9.53 23.32
N THR A 7 20.38 -8.42 24.05
CA THR A 7 20.06 -7.08 23.52
C THR A 7 21.06 -6.64 22.47
N ALA A 8 22.36 -6.82 22.73
CA ALA A 8 23.42 -6.51 21.78
C ALA A 8 23.28 -7.35 20.49
N ARG A 9 23.01 -8.65 20.63
CA ARG A 9 22.73 -9.55 19.51
C ARG A 9 21.52 -9.08 18.69
N ASN A 10 20.42 -8.71 19.35
CA ASN A 10 19.21 -8.26 18.66
C ASN A 10 19.41 -6.93 17.92
N ALA A 11 20.12 -5.98 18.53
CA ALA A 11 20.48 -4.71 17.91
C ALA A 11 21.36 -4.94 16.67
N TYR A 12 22.35 -5.82 16.77
CA TYR A 12 23.19 -6.22 15.64
C TYR A 12 22.36 -6.78 14.48
N TYR A 13 21.50 -7.78 14.73
CA TYR A 13 20.67 -8.37 13.67
C TYR A 13 19.64 -7.38 13.09
N ARG A 14 19.15 -6.43 13.88
CA ARG A 14 18.28 -5.35 13.38
C ARG A 14 19.06 -4.45 12.42
N GLN A 15 20.25 -4.00 12.80
CA GLN A 15 21.10 -3.16 11.95
C GLN A 15 21.54 -3.91 10.68
N TRP A 16 21.95 -5.17 10.82
CA TRP A 16 22.36 -6.01 9.70
C TRP A 16 21.24 -6.17 8.66
N ARG A 17 19.99 -6.44 9.10
CA ARG A 17 18.83 -6.48 8.18
C ARG A 17 18.54 -5.12 7.53
N ALA A 18 18.64 -4.04 8.31
CA ALA A 18 18.43 -2.69 7.79
C ALA A 18 19.45 -2.33 6.70
N ASN A 19 20.74 -2.64 6.92
CA ASN A 19 21.80 -2.39 5.95
C ASN A 19 21.58 -3.19 4.65
N ARG A 20 21.20 -4.47 4.75
CA ARG A 20 20.90 -5.29 3.55
C ARG A 20 19.73 -4.72 2.75
N ARG A 21 18.70 -4.21 3.43
CA ARG A 21 17.55 -3.57 2.78
C ARG A 21 17.95 -2.28 2.09
N GLN A 22 18.71 -1.42 2.78
CA GLN A 22 19.20 -0.15 2.22
C GLN A 22 20.08 -0.38 1.00
N ALA A 23 21.01 -1.35 1.06
CA ALA A 23 21.86 -1.71 -0.07
C ALA A 23 21.02 -2.14 -1.29
N TRP A 24 20.03 -3.01 -1.10
CA TRP A 24 19.17 -3.43 -2.21
C TRP A 24 18.33 -2.28 -2.77
N ILE A 25 17.79 -1.38 -1.93
CA ILE A 25 17.05 -0.20 -2.41
C ILE A 25 17.95 0.69 -3.27
N ALA A 26 19.21 0.90 -2.86
CA ALA A 26 20.18 1.65 -3.65
C ALA A 26 20.49 0.97 -4.99
N GLU A 27 20.63 -0.36 -5.00
CA GLU A 27 20.80 -1.16 -6.24
C GLU A 27 19.61 -1.05 -7.19
N GLN A 28 18.38 -0.87 -6.67
CA GLN A 28 17.17 -0.65 -7.47
C GLN A 28 17.00 0.81 -7.95
N GLY A 29 17.99 1.67 -7.72
CA GLY A 29 17.98 3.08 -8.14
C GLY A 29 17.60 4.08 -7.04
N GLY A 30 17.25 3.62 -5.84
CA GLY A 30 17.02 4.50 -4.69
C GLY A 30 15.83 5.44 -4.82
N CYS A 31 14.85 5.11 -5.67
CA CYS A 31 13.64 5.89 -5.86
C CYS A 31 12.40 5.01 -5.98
N CYS A 32 11.24 5.61 -5.76
CA CYS A 32 9.95 4.96 -5.90
C CYS A 32 9.65 4.66 -7.38
N ALA A 33 9.38 3.41 -7.71
CA ALA A 33 9.03 2.99 -9.07
C ALA A 33 7.73 3.63 -9.60
N SER A 34 6.83 4.10 -8.72
CA SER A 34 5.54 4.68 -9.14
C SER A 34 5.56 6.21 -9.29
N CYS A 35 6.31 6.95 -8.47
CA CYS A 35 6.30 8.41 -8.47
C CYS A 35 7.68 9.07 -8.49
N GLY A 36 8.77 8.31 -8.44
CA GLY A 36 10.13 8.83 -8.42
C GLY A 36 10.59 9.43 -7.09
N SER A 37 9.75 9.46 -6.04
CA SER A 37 10.17 9.95 -4.72
C SER A 37 11.32 9.14 -4.15
N VAL A 38 12.26 9.81 -3.49
CA VAL A 38 13.40 9.19 -2.77
C VAL A 38 13.15 9.08 -1.25
N SER A 39 12.00 9.58 -0.77
CA SER A 39 11.67 9.61 0.65
C SER A 39 10.87 8.37 1.08
N GLN A 40 11.11 7.92 2.32
CA GLN A 40 10.39 6.84 2.99
C GLN A 40 10.20 5.59 2.10
N LEU A 41 11.31 5.11 1.53
CA LEU A 41 11.30 3.97 0.61
C LEU A 41 11.03 2.66 1.34
N GLU A 42 10.10 1.90 0.79
CA GLU A 42 9.61 0.62 1.23
C GLU A 42 9.76 -0.42 0.10
N VAL A 43 9.92 -1.68 0.52
CA VAL A 43 10.03 -2.80 -0.40
C VAL A 43 8.69 -3.49 -0.40
N ASP A 44 8.07 -3.55 -1.56
CA ASP A 44 6.72 -4.02 -1.79
C ASP A 44 6.76 -5.14 -2.83
N HIS A 45 5.89 -6.14 -2.70
CA HIS A 45 5.77 -7.18 -3.73
C HIS A 45 4.97 -6.62 -4.89
N VAL A 46 5.48 -6.73 -6.12
CA VAL A 46 4.75 -6.28 -7.33
C VAL A 46 3.36 -6.90 -7.37
N ASP A 47 3.28 -8.20 -7.07
CA ASP A 47 2.04 -8.96 -6.95
C ASP A 47 2.04 -9.75 -5.64
N PRO A 48 1.15 -9.41 -4.68
CA PRO A 48 1.06 -10.10 -3.39
C PRO A 48 0.69 -11.58 -3.50
N THR A 49 0.08 -12.03 -4.61
CA THR A 49 -0.34 -13.43 -4.79
C THR A 49 0.81 -14.35 -5.20
N ARG A 50 1.89 -13.78 -5.76
CA ARG A 50 3.08 -14.51 -6.21
C ARG A 50 4.20 -14.58 -5.16
N LYS A 51 3.97 -13.98 -3.98
CA LYS A 51 4.95 -14.00 -2.89
C LYS A 51 5.11 -15.41 -2.33
N SER A 52 6.35 -15.82 -2.13
CA SER A 52 6.65 -17.06 -1.41
C SER A 52 6.94 -16.77 0.06
N LEU A 53 7.31 -15.53 0.38
CA LEU A 53 7.71 -15.09 1.71
C LEU A 53 7.28 -13.64 1.93
N ASN A 54 7.17 -13.20 3.18
CA ASN A 54 6.98 -11.78 3.45
C ASN A 54 8.31 -11.04 3.33
N VAL A 55 8.27 -9.79 2.83
CA VAL A 55 9.45 -8.93 2.68
C VAL A 55 10.27 -8.80 3.98
N ARG A 56 9.61 -8.82 5.14
CA ARG A 56 10.26 -8.75 6.45
C ARG A 56 11.24 -9.91 6.68
N ASP A 57 10.90 -11.10 6.22
CA ASP A 57 11.62 -12.34 6.52
C ASP A 57 12.78 -12.59 5.55
N VAL A 58 12.69 -11.98 4.35
CA VAL A 58 13.65 -12.09 3.24
C VAL A 58 15.07 -11.66 3.64
N TRP A 59 15.21 -10.67 4.52
CA TRP A 59 16.51 -10.10 4.90
C TRP A 59 17.37 -11.00 5.78
N SER A 60 16.77 -12.00 6.43
CA SER A 60 17.49 -13.02 7.21
C SER A 60 17.95 -14.22 6.40
N LEU A 61 17.52 -14.35 5.14
CA LEU A 61 17.81 -15.54 4.34
C LEU A 61 19.19 -15.48 3.66
N SER A 62 19.62 -16.66 3.20
CA SER A 62 20.74 -16.84 2.26
C SER A 62 20.56 -15.96 1.03
N ALA A 63 21.65 -15.52 0.41
CA ALA A 63 21.61 -14.68 -0.79
C ALA A 63 20.74 -15.27 -1.92
N HIS A 64 20.87 -16.57 -2.21
CA HIS A 64 20.09 -17.25 -3.23
C HIS A 64 18.57 -17.11 -3.00
N ARG A 65 18.08 -17.56 -1.84
CA ARG A 65 16.65 -17.47 -1.48
C ARG A 65 16.14 -16.04 -1.41
N ARG A 66 16.98 -15.12 -0.89
CA ARG A 66 16.65 -13.69 -0.82
C ARG A 66 16.44 -13.11 -2.22
N ASN A 67 17.39 -13.33 -3.12
CA ASN A 67 17.34 -12.79 -4.47
C ASN A 67 16.16 -13.37 -5.27
N ALA A 68 15.86 -14.66 -5.09
CA ALA A 68 14.70 -15.30 -5.72
C ALA A 68 13.37 -14.62 -5.35
N GLU A 69 13.22 -14.13 -4.12
CA GLU A 69 12.04 -13.37 -3.72
C GLU A 69 12.12 -11.89 -4.13
N LEU A 70 13.29 -11.26 -4.03
CA LEU A 70 13.49 -9.84 -4.37
C LEU A 70 13.25 -9.53 -5.84
N VAL A 71 13.41 -10.49 -6.76
CA VAL A 71 13.04 -10.33 -8.18
C VAL A 71 11.53 -10.05 -8.36
N LYS A 72 10.70 -10.44 -7.40
CA LYS A 72 9.25 -10.20 -7.40
C LYS A 72 8.88 -8.90 -6.68
N CYS A 73 9.86 -8.18 -6.16
CA CYS A 73 9.66 -6.98 -5.37
C CYS A 73 9.99 -5.72 -6.18
N GLN A 74 9.44 -4.60 -5.73
CA GLN A 74 9.66 -3.26 -6.23
C GLN A 74 9.90 -2.30 -5.06
N VAL A 75 10.53 -1.17 -5.34
CA VAL A 75 10.69 -0.07 -4.37
C VAL A 75 9.55 0.92 -4.54
N LEU A 76 8.81 1.19 -3.46
CA LEU A 76 7.76 2.21 -3.41
C LEU A 76 7.98 3.15 -2.23
N CYS A 77 7.62 4.42 -2.35
CA CYS A 77 7.49 5.27 -1.17
C CYS A 77 6.27 4.86 -0.33
N HIS A 78 6.27 5.23 0.94
CA HIS A 78 5.18 4.97 1.89
C HIS A 78 3.79 5.29 1.30
N ASP A 79 3.62 6.46 0.68
CA ASP A 79 2.34 6.87 0.11
C ASP A 79 1.88 6.00 -1.06
N CYS A 80 2.81 5.61 -1.95
CA CYS A 80 2.50 4.73 -3.08
C CYS A 80 2.15 3.32 -2.58
N HIS A 81 2.89 2.83 -1.60
CA HIS A 81 2.63 1.52 -1.01
C HIS A 81 1.29 1.49 -0.27
N ALA A 82 0.94 2.55 0.47
CA ALA A 82 -0.36 2.70 1.12
C ALA A 82 -1.51 2.73 0.11
N ARG A 83 -1.38 3.51 -0.98
CA ARG A 83 -2.38 3.53 -2.06
C ARG A 83 -2.56 2.19 -2.75
N LYS A 84 -1.48 1.43 -2.92
CA LYS A 84 -1.56 0.08 -3.51
C LYS A 84 -2.25 -0.91 -2.56
N THR A 85 -1.92 -0.84 -1.27
CA THR A 85 -2.44 -1.76 -0.25
C THR A 85 -3.92 -1.51 0.04
N ASN A 86 -4.30 -0.23 0.13
CA ASN A 86 -5.66 0.19 0.38
C ASN A 86 -6.05 1.23 -0.67
N PRO A 87 -6.40 0.78 -1.89
CA PRO A 87 -6.87 1.69 -2.91
C PRO A 87 -8.11 2.43 -2.39
N PRO A 88 -8.26 3.72 -2.73
CA PRO A 88 -9.48 4.43 -2.37
C PRO A 88 -10.68 3.65 -2.92
N PRO A 89 -11.76 3.50 -2.15
CA PRO A 89 -12.92 2.75 -2.62
C PRO A 89 -13.46 3.40 -3.88
N ASP A 90 -13.85 2.56 -4.84
CA ASP A 90 -14.55 3.02 -6.02
C ASP A 90 -15.82 3.78 -5.60
N LEU A 91 -16.09 4.86 -6.31
CA LEU A 91 -17.26 5.67 -6.08
C LEU A 91 -18.52 4.85 -6.44
N THR A 92 -19.31 4.46 -5.44
CA THR A 92 -20.61 3.83 -5.69
C THR A 92 -21.62 4.87 -6.17
N HIS A 93 -21.84 4.92 -7.48
CA HIS A 93 -22.81 5.82 -8.13
C HIS A 93 -24.25 5.47 -7.75
N GLY A 94 -25.17 6.43 -7.87
CA GLY A 94 -26.59 6.21 -7.55
C GLY A 94 -26.91 6.07 -6.06
N THR A 95 -26.02 6.52 -5.18
CA THR A 95 -26.20 6.50 -3.73
C THR A 95 -26.10 7.90 -3.11
N ASN A 96 -26.49 8.03 -1.85
CA ASN A 96 -26.32 9.27 -1.08
C ASN A 96 -24.85 9.69 -1.00
N SER A 97 -23.98 8.74 -0.68
CA SER A 97 -22.53 8.96 -0.60
C SER A 97 -21.97 9.45 -1.94
N GLY A 98 -22.43 8.85 -3.03
CA GLY A 98 -22.03 9.24 -4.38
C GLY A 98 -22.39 10.69 -4.72
N TYR A 99 -23.65 11.09 -4.49
CA TYR A 99 -24.13 12.43 -4.87
C TYR A 99 -23.73 13.53 -3.87
N LYS A 100 -23.89 13.32 -2.56
CA LYS A 100 -23.67 14.35 -1.53
C LYS A 100 -22.23 14.40 -1.02
N THR A 101 -21.67 13.26 -0.63
CA THR A 101 -20.36 13.21 0.04
C THR A 101 -19.23 13.37 -0.96
N ARG A 102 -19.35 12.71 -2.12
CA ARG A 102 -18.33 12.69 -3.17
C ARG A 102 -18.61 13.66 -4.32
N GLY A 103 -19.77 14.32 -4.32
CA GLY A 103 -20.11 15.38 -5.28
C GLY A 103 -20.38 14.92 -6.71
N CYS A 104 -20.56 13.63 -6.97
CA CYS A 104 -20.73 13.11 -8.32
C CYS A 104 -22.10 13.46 -8.93
N ARG A 105 -22.11 13.94 -10.18
CA ARG A 105 -23.31 14.40 -10.90
C ARG A 105 -23.68 13.58 -12.15
N CYS A 106 -23.16 12.35 -12.27
CA CYS A 106 -23.58 11.41 -13.31
C CYS A 106 -25.10 11.12 -13.28
N ASP A 107 -25.63 10.54 -14.35
CA ASP A 107 -27.06 10.28 -14.51
C ASP A 107 -27.64 9.42 -13.37
N ALA A 108 -26.93 8.38 -12.93
CA ALA A 108 -27.34 7.53 -11.81
C ALA A 108 -27.45 8.30 -10.49
N CYS A 109 -26.45 9.13 -10.15
CA CYS A 109 -26.45 9.94 -8.92
C CYS A 109 -27.54 11.02 -8.96
N THR A 110 -27.75 11.65 -10.13
CA THR A 110 -28.79 12.64 -10.32
C THR A 110 -30.19 12.02 -10.26
N ALA A 111 -30.39 10.84 -10.85
CA ALA A 111 -31.62 10.07 -10.76
C ALA A 111 -31.95 9.69 -9.30
N TRP A 112 -30.96 9.21 -8.55
CA TRP A 112 -31.13 8.93 -7.12
C TRP A 112 -31.56 10.17 -6.33
N ASN A 113 -30.93 11.33 -6.56
CA ASN A 113 -31.30 12.56 -5.86
C ASN A 113 -32.71 13.04 -6.24
N ARG A 114 -33.11 12.89 -7.51
CA ARG A 114 -34.49 13.18 -7.97
C ARG A 114 -35.50 12.30 -7.24
N GLU A 115 -35.25 11.00 -7.19
CA GLU A 115 -36.15 10.04 -6.52
C GLU A 115 -36.22 10.29 -5.01
N ARG A 116 -35.08 10.55 -4.35
CA ARG A 116 -35.06 10.92 -2.93
C ARG A 116 -35.91 12.17 -2.65
N VAL A 117 -35.77 13.21 -3.46
CA VAL A 117 -36.54 14.46 -3.30
C VAL A 117 -38.03 14.21 -3.52
N ARG A 118 -38.40 13.38 -4.51
CA ARG A 118 -39.80 12.96 -4.73
C ARG A 118 -40.37 12.26 -3.50
N GLN A 119 -39.67 11.25 -2.96
CA GLN A 119 -40.10 10.53 -1.75
C GLN A 119 -40.21 11.45 -0.53
N GLN A 120 -39.27 12.37 -0.36
CA GLN A 120 -39.30 13.33 0.75
C GLN A 120 -40.51 14.28 0.67
N ARG A 121 -40.89 14.70 -0.55
CA ARG A 121 -42.10 15.52 -0.76
C ARG A 121 -43.37 14.73 -0.46
N ALA A 122 -43.45 13.48 -0.94
CA ALA A 122 -44.60 12.61 -0.69
C ALA A 122 -44.83 12.37 0.81
N ARG A 123 -43.76 12.11 1.58
CA ARG A 123 -43.84 11.92 3.04
C ARG A 123 -44.24 13.17 3.82
N ARG A 124 -44.03 14.37 3.26
CA ARG A 124 -44.43 15.64 3.91
C ARG A 124 -45.87 16.03 3.62
N ALA A 125 -46.48 15.43 2.59
CA ALA A 125 -47.85 15.68 2.18
C ALA A 125 -48.85 14.67 2.78
N ALA A 126 -48.36 13.61 3.42
CA ALA A 126 -49.11 12.66 4.24
C ALA A 126 -48.99 13.06 5.72
#